data_AF-A0A8C1X6H2-F1
#
_entry.id   AF-A0A8C1X6H2-F1
#
_cell.length_a   1.000
_cell.length_b   1.000
_cell.length_c   1.000
_cell.angle_alpha   90.00
_cell.angle_beta   90.00
_cell.angle_gamma   90.00
#
_symmetry.space_group_name_H-M   'P 1'
#
loop_
_entity.id
_entity.type
_entity.pdbx_description
1 polymer ?
#
loop_
_entity_poly.entity_id
_entity_poly.type
_entity_poly.pdbx_seq_one_letter_code
_entity_poly.pdbx_strand_id
1 'polypeptide(L)'
;MAEHAELLAEMSTIGRLSATERLKHAQKRRAQQLKGWAQMEKDSTRSHKGNHKGDGVKKSRRVTFNTSVTLLEAAARNDIAEVRQLLNNGVSPDLFNEDGLTALHQSCIDDFLDIARCLLDAGANANACDSELWTPLHAAATCGHTDLVQLLIEAGADLLAVNADGNMPYDLCEDEATLELIEMIMAEQGITQERIDECRGAKERAMLSDLQELVASGADLNVKDEQGATLLHVAAANGYMSVGELLLEHRISPNDRDDDGWTALHAAACWGQIQMVELLVANGANLNAKSELDETPLDVCTDEEVRTKMMELKHKHDAIMKGQDKHKNTLQRRVSSTGSRGKVVRRTSVNERSSLYRREHQKEAKVWQERGRQTEALDDDEDRQTDAELNLEVENGAQVLGNGSMATFSSSLPGEPQGGGRMDRSASYQLTPASSAADGGDSMSRERSHHTLADLKRQRAAAKLQKHPAPPIPLSADPQGEVVPEGSQGPLDAVYFTQASGDPPLLKLRAPEEDTTSTKEPCCGLM
;
A
#
# COMPACT_ATOMS: atom_id res chain seq x y z
N MET A 1 19.53 -58.19 5.14
CA MET A 1 20.12 -56.84 4.94
C MET A 1 21.63 -57.01 5.04
N ALA A 2 22.43 -56.20 4.34
CA ALA A 2 23.90 -56.31 4.44
C ALA A 2 24.32 -55.93 5.87
N GLU A 3 25.14 -56.77 6.49
CA GLU A 3 25.62 -56.56 7.85
C GLU A 3 26.61 -55.40 7.91
N HIS A 4 26.68 -54.70 9.04
CA HIS A 4 27.57 -53.54 9.20
C HIS A 4 29.04 -53.88 8.88
N ALA A 5 29.46 -55.12 9.17
CA ALA A 5 30.79 -55.63 8.83
C ALA A 5 31.04 -55.76 7.31
N GLU A 6 30.02 -56.10 6.52
CA GLU A 6 30.13 -56.20 5.05
C GLU A 6 30.30 -54.81 4.42
N LEU A 7 29.58 -53.82 4.95
CA LEU A 7 29.71 -52.42 4.53
C LEU A 7 31.14 -51.88 4.77
N LEU A 8 31.72 -52.18 5.93
CA LEU A 8 33.08 -51.77 6.29
C LEU A 8 34.14 -52.45 5.40
N ALA A 9 33.95 -53.72 5.06
CA ALA A 9 34.87 -54.44 4.17
C ALA A 9 34.89 -53.84 2.75
N GLU A 10 33.72 -53.44 2.25
CA GLU A 10 33.56 -52.85 0.92
C GLU A 10 34.08 -51.40 0.82
N MET A 11 34.27 -50.68 1.92
CA MET A 11 34.82 -49.31 1.88
C MET A 11 36.21 -49.25 1.23
N SER A 12 37.05 -50.26 1.50
CA SER A 12 38.41 -50.36 0.97
C SER A 12 38.46 -50.62 -0.55
N THR A 13 37.40 -51.22 -1.12
CA THR A 13 37.28 -51.48 -2.56
C THR A 13 36.64 -50.28 -3.26
N ILE A 14 35.61 -49.68 -2.66
CA ILE A 14 34.95 -48.47 -3.17
C ILE A 14 35.92 -47.28 -3.23
N GLY A 15 36.81 -47.15 -2.22
CA GLY A 15 37.83 -46.09 -2.20
C GLY A 15 38.81 -46.13 -3.39
N ARG A 16 39.00 -47.30 -4.01
CA ARG A 16 39.87 -47.49 -5.18
C ARG A 16 39.17 -47.29 -6.53
N LEU A 17 37.85 -47.18 -6.54
CA LEU A 17 37.06 -46.93 -7.74
C LEU A 17 37.08 -45.45 -8.14
N SER A 18 36.98 -45.17 -9.44
CA SER A 18 36.75 -43.82 -9.96
C SER A 18 35.35 -43.31 -9.57
N ALA A 19 35.13 -42.00 -9.65
CA ALA A 19 33.86 -41.39 -9.25
C ALA A 19 32.64 -41.98 -10.00
N THR A 20 32.78 -42.27 -11.29
CA THR A 20 31.70 -42.85 -12.12
C THR A 20 31.41 -44.31 -11.75
N GLU A 21 32.44 -45.07 -11.36
CA GLU A 21 32.31 -46.45 -10.91
C GLU A 21 31.71 -46.54 -9.51
N ARG A 22 32.06 -45.61 -8.60
CA ARG A 22 31.41 -45.50 -7.29
C ARG A 22 29.93 -45.20 -7.43
N LEU A 23 29.54 -44.33 -8.37
CA LEU A 23 28.14 -44.02 -8.64
C LEU A 23 27.37 -45.26 -9.16
N LYS A 24 27.93 -45.99 -10.13
CA LYS A 24 27.34 -47.25 -10.62
C LYS A 24 27.24 -48.32 -9.52
N HIS A 25 28.25 -48.41 -8.65
CA HIS A 25 28.25 -49.30 -7.48
C HIS A 25 27.13 -48.95 -6.50
N ALA A 26 26.96 -47.67 -6.16
CA ALA A 26 25.89 -47.18 -5.29
C ALA A 26 24.50 -47.44 -5.88
N GLN A 27 24.30 -47.18 -7.18
CA GLN A 27 23.04 -47.48 -7.89
C GLN A 27 22.72 -48.98 -7.85
N LYS A 28 23.71 -49.84 -8.12
CA LYS A 28 23.55 -51.30 -8.06
C LYS A 28 23.20 -51.78 -6.64
N ARG A 29 23.86 -51.23 -5.62
CA ARG A 29 23.58 -51.56 -4.21
C ARG A 29 22.17 -51.15 -3.81
N ARG A 30 21.74 -49.93 -4.16
CA ARG A 30 20.36 -49.46 -3.90
C ARG A 30 19.33 -50.33 -4.60
N ALA A 31 19.58 -50.74 -5.84
CA ALA A 31 18.71 -51.66 -6.56
C ALA A 31 18.62 -53.05 -5.88
N GLN A 32 19.73 -53.57 -5.35
CA GLN A 32 19.72 -54.83 -4.58
C GLN A 32 18.99 -54.69 -3.25
N GLN A 33 19.14 -53.56 -2.55
CA GLN A 33 18.41 -53.28 -1.31
C GLN A 33 16.91 -53.22 -1.55
N LEU A 34 16.44 -52.52 -2.59
CA LEU A 34 15.03 -52.45 -2.96
C LEU A 34 14.45 -53.82 -3.32
N LYS A 35 15.21 -54.68 -4.02
CA LYS A 35 14.81 -56.07 -4.30
C LYS A 35 14.69 -56.90 -3.02
N GLY A 36 15.65 -56.77 -2.11
CA GLY A 36 15.61 -57.43 -0.80
C GLY A 36 14.42 -56.97 0.03
N TRP A 37 14.13 -55.67 0.03
CA TRP A 37 12.96 -55.08 0.69
C TRP A 37 11.65 -55.64 0.14
N ALA A 38 11.47 -55.62 -1.19
CA ALA A 38 10.26 -56.13 -1.84
C ALA A 38 10.02 -57.61 -1.54
N GLN A 39 11.08 -58.42 -1.43
CA GLN A 39 10.98 -59.82 -1.04
C GLN A 39 10.57 -59.96 0.44
N MET A 40 11.19 -59.21 1.35
CA MET A 40 10.82 -59.21 2.78
C MET A 40 9.35 -58.79 3.00
N GLU A 41 8.87 -57.79 2.27
CA GLU A 41 7.48 -57.34 2.33
C GLU A 41 6.49 -58.40 1.84
N LYS A 42 6.83 -59.10 0.74
CA LYS A 42 6.07 -60.24 0.23
C LYS A 42 6.02 -61.41 1.21
N ASP A 43 7.11 -61.65 1.94
CA ASP A 43 7.18 -62.73 2.94
C ASP A 43 6.44 -62.35 4.24
N SER A 44 6.48 -61.07 4.64
CA SER A 44 5.72 -60.52 5.78
C SER A 44 4.19 -60.60 5.54
N THR A 45 3.73 -60.21 4.36
CA THR A 45 2.30 -60.28 3.99
C THR A 45 1.78 -61.72 3.87
N ARG A 46 2.63 -62.67 3.46
CA ARG A 46 2.32 -64.11 3.48
C ARG A 46 2.21 -64.66 4.90
N SER A 47 3.07 -64.22 5.81
CA SER A 47 3.02 -64.60 7.23
C SER A 47 1.74 -64.12 7.92
N HIS A 48 1.25 -62.92 7.58
CA HIS A 48 -0.05 -62.41 8.09
C HIS A 48 -1.25 -63.23 7.62
N LYS A 49 -1.24 -63.80 6.40
CA LYS A 49 -2.31 -64.68 5.91
C LYS A 49 -2.31 -66.07 6.57
N GLY A 50 -1.20 -66.50 7.16
CA GLY A 50 -1.04 -67.83 7.78
C GLY A 50 -1.55 -67.96 9.22
N ASN A 51 -1.89 -66.85 9.89
CA ASN A 51 -2.09 -66.81 11.34
C ASN A 51 -3.52 -66.45 11.80
N HIS A 52 -4.54 -66.79 11.01
CA HIS A 52 -5.97 -66.62 11.37
C HIS A 52 -6.58 -67.85 12.08
N LYS A 53 -5.85 -68.48 13.01
CA LYS A 53 -6.43 -69.41 13.99
C LYS A 53 -5.72 -69.25 15.33
N GLY A 54 -6.20 -68.32 16.15
CA GLY A 54 -5.67 -68.08 17.48
C GLY A 54 -6.20 -66.78 18.04
N ASP A 55 -7.28 -66.89 18.80
CA ASP A 55 -7.87 -65.83 19.61
C ASP A 55 -6.80 -65.10 20.45
N GLY A 56 -6.88 -63.79 20.42
CA GLY A 56 -5.93 -62.91 21.09
C GLY A 56 -5.76 -61.63 20.30
N VAL A 57 -6.75 -60.73 20.40
CA VAL A 57 -6.64 -59.34 19.95
C VAL A 57 -5.40 -58.75 20.60
N LYS A 58 -4.25 -58.81 19.90
CA LYS A 58 -3.10 -57.99 20.24
C LYS A 58 -3.63 -56.57 20.13
N LYS A 59 -3.86 -55.92 21.26
CA LYS A 59 -4.11 -54.48 21.34
C LYS A 59 -2.88 -53.81 20.75
N SER A 60 -2.85 -53.66 19.42
CA SER A 60 -2.00 -52.69 18.77
C SER A 60 -2.26 -51.40 19.52
N ARG A 61 -1.20 -50.80 20.07
CA ARG A 61 -1.31 -49.47 20.66
C ARG A 61 -1.73 -48.57 19.50
N ARG A 62 -3.04 -48.34 19.36
CA ARG A 62 -3.58 -47.40 18.38
C ARG A 62 -3.03 -46.05 18.80
N VAL A 63 -2.02 -45.59 18.08
CA VAL A 63 -1.59 -44.20 18.17
C VAL A 63 -2.80 -43.40 17.72
N THR A 64 -3.35 -42.60 18.63
CA THR A 64 -4.46 -41.69 18.37
C THR A 64 -3.94 -40.28 18.42
N PHE A 65 -4.41 -39.43 17.51
CA PHE A 65 -4.11 -38.01 17.51
C PHE A 65 -5.21 -37.23 18.21
N ASN A 66 -4.91 -35.97 18.54
CA ASN A 66 -5.90 -35.05 19.07
C ASN A 66 -7.06 -34.88 18.08
N THR A 67 -8.29 -34.75 18.57
CA THR A 67 -9.50 -34.62 17.74
C THR A 67 -9.45 -33.39 16.83
N SER A 68 -8.84 -32.29 17.31
CA SER A 68 -8.62 -31.08 16.48
C SER A 68 -7.78 -31.43 15.24
N VAL A 69 -6.62 -32.05 15.45
CA VAL A 69 -5.73 -32.47 14.37
C VAL A 69 -6.42 -33.45 13.42
N THR A 70 -7.18 -34.42 13.94
CA THR A 70 -7.84 -35.40 13.06
C THR A 70 -8.95 -34.79 12.21
N LEU A 71 -9.73 -33.84 12.74
CA LEU A 71 -10.80 -33.19 11.99
C LEU A 71 -10.23 -32.26 10.92
N LEU A 72 -9.27 -31.42 11.30
CA LEU A 72 -8.60 -30.49 10.38
C LEU A 72 -7.91 -31.25 9.23
N GLU A 73 -7.21 -32.33 9.53
CA GLU A 73 -6.55 -33.18 8.53
C GLU A 73 -7.56 -33.91 7.62
N ALA A 74 -8.68 -34.38 8.16
CA ALA A 74 -9.73 -35.00 7.35
C ALA A 74 -10.37 -33.99 6.38
N ALA A 75 -10.60 -32.76 6.85
CA ALA A 75 -11.10 -31.67 6.01
C ALA A 75 -10.10 -31.28 4.92
N ALA A 76 -8.81 -31.11 5.26
CA ALA A 76 -7.75 -30.76 4.32
C ALA A 76 -7.54 -31.80 3.20
N ARG A 77 -7.78 -33.09 3.50
CA ARG A 77 -7.72 -34.18 2.49
C ARG A 77 -9.00 -34.30 1.64
N ASN A 78 -9.98 -33.44 1.87
CA ASN A 78 -11.31 -33.53 1.29
C ASN A 78 -12.03 -34.88 1.57
N ASP A 79 -11.83 -35.47 2.76
CA ASP A 79 -12.47 -36.74 3.12
C ASP A 79 -13.80 -36.50 3.85
N ILE A 80 -14.86 -36.25 3.07
CA ILE A 80 -16.20 -35.98 3.60
C ILE A 80 -16.76 -37.12 4.46
N ALA A 81 -16.38 -38.38 4.17
CA ALA A 81 -16.87 -39.53 4.92
C ALA A 81 -16.29 -39.54 6.34
N GLU A 82 -14.98 -39.30 6.45
CA GLU A 82 -14.31 -39.19 7.74
C GLU A 82 -14.76 -37.95 8.52
N VAL A 83 -14.88 -36.78 7.86
CA VAL A 83 -15.40 -35.56 8.49
C VAL A 83 -16.81 -35.80 9.06
N ARG A 84 -17.73 -36.35 8.27
CA ARG A 84 -19.09 -36.67 8.74
C ARG A 84 -19.09 -37.66 9.91
N GLN A 85 -18.21 -38.66 9.86
CA GLN A 85 -18.07 -39.62 10.95
C GLN A 85 -17.57 -38.95 12.24
N LEU A 86 -16.57 -38.08 12.15
CA LEU A 86 -16.01 -37.35 13.30
C LEU A 86 -17.06 -36.42 13.93
N LEU A 87 -17.80 -35.67 13.10
CA LEU A 87 -18.88 -34.78 13.56
C LEU A 87 -20.00 -35.58 14.25
N ASN A 88 -20.42 -36.71 13.66
CA ASN A 88 -21.41 -37.61 14.27
C ASN A 88 -20.94 -38.23 15.60
N ASN A 89 -19.62 -38.34 15.82
CA ASN A 89 -19.05 -38.79 17.09
C ASN A 89 -18.97 -37.67 18.15
N GLY A 90 -19.49 -36.47 17.85
CA GLY A 90 -19.51 -35.33 18.76
C GLY A 90 -18.23 -34.50 18.78
N VAL A 91 -17.37 -34.61 17.76
CA VAL A 91 -16.25 -33.69 17.60
C VAL A 91 -16.80 -32.33 17.20
N SER A 92 -16.38 -31.27 17.91
CA SER A 92 -16.81 -29.91 17.58
C SER A 92 -16.30 -29.50 16.19
N PRO A 93 -17.15 -28.91 15.33
CA PRO A 93 -16.72 -28.38 14.04
C PRO A 93 -15.83 -27.13 14.15
N ASP A 94 -15.90 -26.42 15.29
CA ASP A 94 -15.17 -25.17 15.55
C ASP A 94 -13.78 -25.39 16.15
N LEU A 95 -13.22 -26.60 16.01
CA LEU A 95 -11.81 -26.83 16.37
C LEU A 95 -10.91 -26.10 15.37
N PHE A 96 -9.84 -25.49 15.88
CA PHE A 96 -8.92 -24.66 15.11
C PHE A 96 -7.44 -25.01 15.35
N ASN A 97 -6.57 -24.54 14.45
CA ASN A 97 -5.11 -24.67 14.52
C ASN A 97 -4.47 -23.52 15.35
N GLU A 98 -3.14 -23.37 15.34
CA GLU A 98 -2.47 -22.30 16.11
C GLU A 98 -2.81 -20.88 15.60
N ASP A 99 -3.18 -20.74 14.34
CA ASP A 99 -3.55 -19.46 13.70
C ASP A 99 -5.04 -19.11 13.92
N GLY A 100 -5.83 -19.98 14.58
CA GLY A 100 -7.28 -19.78 14.73
C GLY A 100 -8.12 -20.28 13.56
N LEU A 101 -7.52 -20.87 12.54
CA LEU A 101 -8.23 -21.40 11.37
C LEU A 101 -8.98 -22.68 11.71
N THR A 102 -10.28 -22.67 11.46
CA THR A 102 -11.16 -23.84 11.61
C THR A 102 -11.20 -24.69 10.33
N ALA A 103 -11.77 -25.90 10.41
CA ALA A 103 -12.02 -26.73 9.23
C ALA A 103 -12.89 -26.00 8.18
N LEU A 104 -13.77 -25.09 8.62
CA LEU A 104 -14.61 -24.28 7.74
C LEU A 104 -13.78 -23.23 6.99
N HIS A 105 -12.82 -22.57 7.65
CA HIS A 105 -11.87 -21.67 6.98
C HIS A 105 -11.10 -22.42 5.88
N GLN A 106 -10.51 -23.57 6.21
CA GLN A 106 -9.74 -24.35 5.22
C GLN A 106 -10.61 -24.77 4.03
N SER A 107 -11.85 -25.20 4.29
CA SER A 107 -12.80 -25.56 3.23
C SER A 107 -13.13 -24.37 2.33
N CYS A 108 -13.13 -23.15 2.88
CA CYS A 108 -13.37 -21.91 2.15
C CYS A 108 -12.14 -21.42 1.38
N ILE A 109 -10.93 -21.84 1.75
CA ILE A 109 -9.70 -21.54 0.99
C ILE A 109 -9.58 -22.52 -0.20
N ASP A 110 -9.83 -23.81 0.05
CA ASP A 110 -9.58 -24.89 -0.92
C ASP A 110 -10.77 -25.22 -1.85
N ASP A 111 -11.87 -24.46 -1.78
CA ASP A 111 -13.11 -24.67 -2.55
C ASP A 111 -13.82 -26.02 -2.26
N PHE A 112 -13.85 -26.45 -0.99
CA PHE A 112 -14.51 -27.71 -0.59
C PHE A 112 -15.96 -27.48 -0.14
N LEU A 113 -16.82 -27.14 -1.10
CA LEU A 113 -18.25 -26.85 -0.88
C LEU A 113 -18.99 -27.92 -0.06
N ASP A 114 -18.78 -29.21 -0.39
CA ASP A 114 -19.48 -30.31 0.28
C ASP A 114 -19.05 -30.46 1.76
N ILE A 115 -17.78 -30.17 2.06
CA ILE A 115 -17.25 -30.20 3.43
C ILE A 115 -17.75 -28.99 4.21
N ALA A 116 -17.67 -27.79 3.62
CA ALA A 116 -18.21 -26.58 4.22
C ALA A 116 -19.69 -26.76 4.60
N ARG A 117 -20.49 -27.31 3.67
CA ARG A 117 -21.90 -27.64 3.94
C ARG A 117 -22.06 -28.65 5.06
N CYS A 118 -21.26 -29.72 5.07
CA CYS A 118 -21.31 -30.73 6.13
C CYS A 118 -20.94 -30.15 7.51
N LEU A 119 -19.99 -29.21 7.57
CA LEU A 119 -19.59 -28.53 8.80
C LEU A 119 -20.70 -27.59 9.30
N LEU A 120 -21.27 -26.78 8.41
CA LEU A 120 -22.37 -25.87 8.72
C LEU A 120 -23.63 -26.63 9.17
N ASP A 121 -23.98 -27.73 8.50
CA ASP A 121 -25.08 -28.62 8.91
C ASP A 121 -24.85 -29.23 10.31
N ALA A 122 -23.58 -29.41 10.70
CA ALA A 122 -23.19 -29.88 12.04
C ALA A 122 -23.09 -28.76 13.08
N GLY A 123 -23.43 -27.51 12.72
CA GLY A 123 -23.44 -26.35 13.61
C GLY A 123 -22.12 -25.60 13.71
N ALA A 124 -21.26 -25.68 12.68
CA ALA A 124 -20.08 -24.82 12.61
C ALA A 124 -20.46 -23.34 12.65
N ASN A 125 -19.68 -22.55 13.38
CA ASN A 125 -19.85 -21.11 13.42
C ASN A 125 -19.39 -20.48 12.09
N ALA A 126 -20.33 -20.01 11.28
CA ALA A 126 -20.06 -19.28 10.03
C ALA A 126 -19.28 -17.98 10.24
N ASN A 127 -19.23 -17.47 11.48
CA ASN A 127 -18.53 -16.26 11.91
C ASN A 127 -17.38 -16.57 12.89
N ALA A 128 -16.79 -17.77 12.82
CA ALA A 128 -15.55 -18.03 13.54
C ALA A 128 -14.48 -17.05 13.06
N CYS A 129 -13.65 -16.53 13.98
CA CYS A 129 -12.56 -15.62 13.65
C CYS A 129 -11.23 -16.33 13.89
N ASP A 130 -10.29 -16.17 12.96
CA ASP A 130 -8.88 -16.54 13.17
C ASP A 130 -8.13 -15.46 13.97
N SER A 131 -6.80 -15.59 14.12
CA SER A 131 -5.97 -14.63 14.87
C SER A 131 -5.99 -13.22 14.29
N GLU A 132 -6.21 -13.07 12.98
CA GLU A 132 -6.30 -11.80 12.27
C GLU A 132 -7.75 -11.35 12.07
N LEU A 133 -8.69 -11.96 12.79
CA LEU A 133 -10.12 -11.70 12.72
C LEU A 133 -10.74 -11.98 11.35
N TRP A 134 -10.10 -12.81 10.52
CA TRP A 134 -10.70 -13.30 9.31
C TRP A 134 -11.81 -14.29 9.65
N THR A 135 -12.90 -14.21 8.90
CA THR A 135 -14.01 -15.16 8.96
C THR A 135 -13.96 -16.10 7.75
N PRO A 136 -14.67 -17.24 7.76
CA PRO A 136 -14.80 -18.08 6.58
C PRO A 136 -15.29 -17.32 5.34
N LEU A 137 -16.11 -16.28 5.54
CA LEU A 137 -16.59 -15.41 4.46
C LEU A 137 -15.48 -14.55 3.87
N HIS A 138 -14.53 -14.05 4.67
CA HIS A 138 -13.34 -13.38 4.14
C HIS A 138 -12.54 -14.34 3.25
N ALA A 139 -12.26 -15.55 3.73
CA ALA A 139 -11.50 -16.55 2.97
C ALA A 139 -12.17 -16.89 1.63
N ALA A 140 -13.48 -17.20 1.65
CA ALA A 140 -14.23 -17.51 0.42
C ALA A 140 -14.28 -16.32 -0.55
N ALA A 141 -14.44 -15.10 -0.04
CA ALA A 141 -14.48 -13.89 -0.86
C ALA A 141 -13.12 -13.57 -1.50
N THR A 142 -12.02 -13.66 -0.74
CA THR A 142 -10.66 -13.47 -1.26
C THR A 142 -10.31 -14.48 -2.35
N CYS A 143 -10.71 -15.74 -2.17
CA CYS A 143 -10.46 -16.77 -3.17
C CYS A 143 -11.43 -16.76 -4.36
N GLY A 144 -12.49 -15.95 -4.31
CA GLY A 144 -13.49 -15.83 -5.37
C GLY A 144 -14.44 -17.03 -5.50
N HIS A 145 -14.62 -17.80 -4.41
CA HIS A 145 -15.46 -18.99 -4.43
C HIS A 145 -16.93 -18.62 -4.21
N THR A 146 -17.58 -18.19 -5.30
CA THR A 146 -18.95 -17.64 -5.28
C THR A 146 -19.99 -18.58 -4.63
N ASP A 147 -19.92 -19.89 -4.90
CA ASP A 147 -20.85 -20.88 -4.33
C ASP A 147 -20.68 -21.02 -2.81
N LEU A 148 -19.44 -20.94 -2.31
CA LEU A 148 -19.14 -20.96 -0.88
C LEU A 148 -19.58 -19.66 -0.19
N VAL A 149 -19.37 -18.51 -0.84
CA VAL A 149 -19.88 -17.21 -0.37
C VAL A 149 -21.40 -17.27 -0.21
N GLN A 150 -22.11 -17.79 -1.20
CA GLN A 150 -23.56 -17.95 -1.12
C GLN A 150 -23.95 -18.88 0.05
N LEU A 151 -23.30 -20.04 0.18
CA LEU A 151 -23.56 -20.99 1.26
C LEU A 151 -23.34 -20.37 2.65
N LEU A 152 -22.26 -19.62 2.84
CA LEU A 152 -21.94 -18.98 4.10
C LEU A 152 -22.95 -17.89 4.48
N ILE A 153 -23.36 -17.07 3.51
CA ILE A 153 -24.40 -16.06 3.72
C ILE A 153 -25.73 -16.71 4.09
N GLU A 154 -26.11 -17.79 3.40
CA GLU A 154 -27.31 -18.58 3.73
C GLU A 154 -27.23 -19.17 5.16
N ALA A 155 -26.02 -19.50 5.62
CA ALA A 155 -25.74 -19.95 6.99
C ALA A 155 -25.61 -18.81 8.02
N GLY A 156 -25.83 -17.55 7.64
CA GLY A 156 -25.81 -16.41 8.55
C GLY A 156 -24.43 -15.79 8.78
N ALA A 157 -23.53 -15.88 7.80
CA ALA A 157 -22.27 -15.14 7.83
C ALA A 157 -22.50 -13.62 7.84
N ASP A 158 -21.73 -12.92 8.67
CA ASP A 158 -21.79 -11.47 8.84
C ASP A 158 -21.03 -10.78 7.72
N LEU A 159 -21.79 -10.08 6.86
CA LEU A 159 -21.27 -9.30 5.74
C LEU A 159 -20.47 -8.06 6.19
N LEU A 160 -20.64 -7.64 7.45
CA LEU A 160 -19.99 -6.47 8.03
C LEU A 160 -18.88 -6.82 9.01
N ALA A 161 -18.47 -8.09 9.07
CA ALA A 161 -17.31 -8.50 9.83
C ALA A 161 -16.08 -7.75 9.31
N VAL A 162 -15.28 -7.19 10.22
CA VAL A 162 -14.08 -6.41 9.90
C VAL A 162 -12.87 -7.14 10.46
N ASN A 163 -11.92 -7.50 9.60
CA ASN A 163 -10.70 -8.16 9.99
C ASN A 163 -9.70 -7.19 10.70
N ALA A 164 -8.50 -7.66 11.04
CA ALA A 164 -7.47 -6.83 11.68
C ALA A 164 -7.04 -5.63 10.82
N ASP A 165 -7.01 -5.78 9.49
CA ASP A 165 -6.62 -4.73 8.54
C ASP A 165 -7.73 -3.70 8.26
N GLY A 166 -8.94 -3.90 8.80
CA GLY A 166 -10.07 -3.00 8.55
C GLY A 166 -10.88 -3.33 7.30
N ASN A 167 -10.65 -4.50 6.69
CA ASN A 167 -11.36 -4.97 5.50
C ASN A 167 -12.60 -5.78 5.88
N MET A 168 -13.67 -5.60 5.11
CA MET A 168 -14.84 -6.47 5.07
C MET A 168 -14.69 -7.48 3.91
N PRO A 169 -15.45 -8.58 3.89
CA PRO A 169 -15.30 -9.61 2.85
C PRO A 169 -15.37 -9.08 1.41
N TYR A 170 -16.23 -8.10 1.12
CA TYR A 170 -16.35 -7.52 -0.22
C TYR A 170 -15.13 -6.67 -0.63
N ASP A 171 -14.34 -6.15 0.30
CA ASP A 171 -13.13 -5.37 -0.02
C ASP A 171 -12.01 -6.27 -0.59
N LEU A 172 -12.07 -7.58 -0.28
CA LEU A 172 -11.04 -8.55 -0.62
C LEU A 172 -11.32 -9.34 -1.90
N CYS A 173 -12.50 -9.16 -2.52
CA CYS A 173 -12.86 -9.88 -3.73
C CYS A 173 -11.91 -9.53 -4.89
N GLU A 174 -11.24 -10.55 -5.44
CA GLU A 174 -10.41 -10.38 -6.64
C GLU A 174 -11.25 -10.43 -7.93
N ASP A 175 -12.37 -11.15 -7.91
CA ASP A 175 -13.25 -11.32 -9.06
C ASP A 175 -14.55 -10.50 -8.95
N GLU A 176 -15.02 -10.00 -10.10
CA GLU A 176 -16.22 -9.14 -10.16
C GLU A 176 -17.51 -9.91 -9.82
N ALA A 177 -17.59 -11.21 -10.08
CA ALA A 177 -18.83 -11.98 -9.88
C ALA A 177 -19.13 -12.16 -8.39
N THR A 178 -18.12 -12.52 -7.59
CA THR A 178 -18.22 -12.64 -6.14
C THR A 178 -18.47 -11.27 -5.49
N LEU A 179 -17.78 -10.22 -5.95
CA LEU A 179 -18.04 -8.84 -5.51
C LEU A 179 -19.49 -8.42 -5.79
N GLU A 180 -19.97 -8.62 -7.02
CA GLU A 180 -21.33 -8.28 -7.41
C GLU A 180 -22.37 -9.02 -6.57
N LEU A 181 -22.15 -10.31 -6.29
CA LEU A 181 -23.00 -11.13 -5.42
C LEU A 181 -23.08 -10.55 -4.00
N ILE A 182 -21.94 -10.35 -3.35
CA ILE A 182 -21.89 -9.86 -1.96
C ILE A 182 -22.56 -8.48 -1.86
N GLU A 183 -22.17 -7.55 -2.71
CA GLU A 183 -22.73 -6.20 -2.70
C GLU A 183 -24.23 -6.19 -3.06
N MET A 184 -24.71 -7.09 -3.92
CA MET A 184 -26.13 -7.26 -4.23
C MET A 184 -26.88 -7.72 -2.97
N ILE A 185 -26.38 -8.74 -2.27
CA ILE A 185 -26.98 -9.24 -1.03
C ILE A 185 -26.96 -8.17 0.07
N MET A 186 -25.86 -7.45 0.22
CA MET A 186 -25.77 -6.32 1.16
C MET A 186 -26.88 -5.29 0.89
N ALA A 187 -27.12 -4.98 -0.39
CA ALA A 187 -28.19 -4.07 -0.79
C ALA A 187 -29.60 -4.65 -0.52
N GLU A 188 -29.81 -5.95 -0.75
CA GLU A 188 -31.07 -6.63 -0.42
C GLU A 188 -31.35 -6.67 1.08
N GLN A 189 -30.30 -6.81 1.90
CA GLN A 189 -30.39 -6.70 3.36
C GLN A 189 -30.52 -5.25 3.86
N GLY A 190 -30.49 -4.27 2.96
CA GLY A 190 -30.64 -2.84 3.30
C GLY A 190 -29.41 -2.25 3.99
N ILE A 191 -28.23 -2.85 3.81
CA ILE A 191 -26.98 -2.32 4.35
C ILE A 191 -26.64 -1.00 3.64
N THR A 192 -26.52 0.06 4.42
CA THR A 192 -26.19 1.41 3.96
C THR A 192 -24.71 1.70 4.12
N GLN A 193 -24.19 2.68 3.39
CA GLN A 193 -22.81 3.15 3.59
C GLN A 193 -22.57 3.63 5.03
N GLU A 194 -23.54 4.30 5.63
CA GLU A 194 -23.48 4.73 7.02
C GLU A 194 -23.31 3.54 7.98
N ARG A 195 -24.01 2.43 7.73
CA ARG A 195 -23.86 1.23 8.56
C ARG A 195 -22.48 0.59 8.42
N ILE A 196 -21.90 0.64 7.22
CA ILE A 196 -20.53 0.17 6.95
C ILE A 196 -19.53 1.04 7.71
N ASP A 197 -19.65 2.36 7.59
CA ASP A 197 -18.78 3.33 8.28
C ASP A 197 -18.92 3.21 9.80
N GLU A 198 -20.14 2.98 10.30
CA GLU A 198 -20.39 2.64 11.69
C GLU A 198 -19.61 1.40 12.11
N CYS A 199 -19.73 0.28 11.40
CA CYS A 199 -19.03 -0.96 11.75
C CYS A 199 -17.51 -0.79 11.75
N ARG A 200 -16.92 -0.15 10.73
CA ARG A 200 -15.47 0.12 10.67
C ARG A 200 -14.99 0.98 11.84
N GLY A 201 -15.71 2.05 12.15
CA GLY A 201 -15.38 2.95 13.25
C GLY A 201 -15.74 2.44 14.65
N ALA A 202 -16.30 1.23 14.78
CA ALA A 202 -16.80 0.74 16.08
C ALA A 202 -15.69 0.61 17.14
N LYS A 203 -14.53 0.07 16.75
CA LYS A 203 -13.36 -0.07 17.63
C LYS A 203 -12.82 1.30 18.06
N GLU A 204 -12.69 2.25 17.12
CA GLU A 204 -12.29 3.63 17.43
C GLU A 204 -13.26 4.28 18.43
N ARG A 205 -14.57 4.17 18.19
CA ARG A 205 -15.57 4.78 19.08
C ARG A 205 -15.57 4.17 20.48
N ALA A 206 -15.38 2.85 20.59
CA ALA A 206 -15.23 2.18 21.87
C ALA A 206 -14.00 2.71 22.62
N MET A 207 -12.84 2.74 21.96
CA MET A 207 -11.60 3.28 22.54
C MET A 207 -11.74 4.75 22.93
N LEU A 208 -12.42 5.56 22.12
CA LEU A 208 -12.67 6.96 22.41
C LEU A 208 -13.57 7.13 23.65
N SER A 209 -14.61 6.30 23.78
CA SER A 209 -15.50 6.31 24.95
C SER A 209 -14.72 5.95 26.22
N ASP A 210 -13.93 4.88 26.19
CA ASP A 210 -13.12 4.43 27.32
C ASP A 210 -12.11 5.52 27.73
N LEU A 211 -11.51 6.21 26.76
CA LEU A 211 -10.60 7.32 27.02
C LEU A 211 -11.29 8.53 27.63
N GLN A 212 -12.49 8.87 27.18
CA GLN A 212 -13.28 9.95 27.76
C GLN A 212 -13.63 9.66 29.23
N GLU A 213 -13.93 8.40 29.56
CA GLU A 213 -14.15 7.97 30.94
C GLU A 213 -12.87 8.07 31.79
N LEU A 214 -11.73 7.64 31.24
CA LEU A 214 -10.42 7.76 31.90
C LEU A 214 -10.07 9.23 32.18
N VAL A 215 -10.26 10.12 31.20
CA VAL A 215 -10.08 11.57 31.37
C VAL A 215 -10.98 12.12 32.47
N ALA A 216 -12.26 11.72 32.49
CA ALA A 216 -13.22 12.16 33.50
C ALA A 216 -12.83 11.68 34.92
N SER A 217 -12.22 10.50 35.03
CA SER A 217 -11.72 9.96 36.30
C SER A 217 -10.39 10.57 36.75
N GLY A 218 -9.70 11.33 35.88
CA GLY A 218 -8.36 11.87 36.13
C GLY A 218 -7.26 10.80 36.11
N ALA A 219 -7.49 9.68 35.43
CA ALA A 219 -6.49 8.64 35.23
C ALA A 219 -5.34 9.15 34.35
N ASP A 220 -4.16 8.58 34.55
CA ASP A 220 -3.03 8.83 33.66
C ASP A 220 -3.29 8.17 32.31
N LEU A 221 -3.14 8.93 31.23
CA LEU A 221 -3.29 8.43 29.86
C LEU A 221 -1.97 7.97 29.26
N ASN A 222 -0.83 8.28 29.88
CA ASN A 222 0.48 7.87 29.38
C ASN A 222 0.88 6.47 29.88
N VAL A 223 -0.09 5.56 29.93
CA VAL A 223 0.15 4.17 30.29
C VAL A 223 0.76 3.46 29.09
N LYS A 224 1.73 2.60 29.40
CA LYS A 224 2.39 1.73 28.43
C LYS A 224 1.97 0.29 28.66
N ASP A 225 1.82 -0.46 27.57
CA ASP A 225 1.59 -1.90 27.62
C ASP A 225 2.88 -2.68 27.93
N GLU A 226 2.83 -4.01 27.81
CA GLU A 226 3.95 -4.90 28.08
C GLU A 226 5.11 -4.75 27.07
N GLN A 227 4.85 -4.13 25.92
CA GLN A 227 5.80 -3.83 24.85
C GLN A 227 6.28 -2.37 24.90
N GLY A 228 5.89 -1.62 25.93
CA GLY A 228 6.25 -0.22 26.09
C GLY A 228 5.45 0.74 25.21
N ALA A 229 4.46 0.26 24.44
CA ALA A 229 3.66 1.04 23.52
C ALA A 229 2.58 1.84 24.28
N THR A 230 2.41 3.10 23.87
CA THR A 230 1.38 4.00 24.44
C THR A 230 0.08 3.89 23.66
N LEU A 231 -1.03 4.39 24.22
CA LEU A 231 -2.31 4.48 23.51
C LEU A 231 -2.21 5.26 22.19
N LEU A 232 -1.26 6.21 22.09
CA LEU A 232 -1.01 6.94 20.85
C LEU A 232 -0.34 6.07 19.79
N HIS A 233 0.47 5.05 20.15
CA HIS A 233 1.00 4.08 19.19
C HIS A 233 -0.14 3.25 18.59
N VAL A 234 -1.05 2.76 19.43
CA VAL A 234 -2.21 1.98 19.00
C VAL A 234 -3.13 2.80 18.08
N ALA A 235 -3.46 4.03 18.49
CA ALA A 235 -4.25 4.95 17.68
C ALA A 235 -3.55 5.27 16.35
N ALA A 236 -2.23 5.42 16.37
CA ALA A 236 -1.46 5.73 15.19
C ALA A 236 -1.37 4.58 14.18
N ALA A 237 -1.21 3.34 14.67
CA ALA A 237 -1.19 2.15 13.82
C ALA A 237 -2.53 1.91 13.11
N ASN A 238 -3.64 2.11 13.82
CA ASN A 238 -4.99 1.86 13.31
C ASN A 238 -5.62 3.07 12.60
N GLY A 239 -4.97 4.24 12.62
CA GLY A 239 -5.52 5.46 12.02
C GLY A 239 -6.73 6.05 12.76
N TYR A 240 -6.85 5.80 14.07
CA TYR A 240 -7.95 6.30 14.90
C TYR A 240 -7.80 7.80 15.17
N MET A 241 -8.23 8.61 14.21
CA MET A 241 -8.04 10.06 14.19
C MET A 241 -8.63 10.75 15.42
N SER A 242 -9.86 10.40 15.80
CA SER A 242 -10.56 11.03 16.94
C SER A 242 -9.85 10.74 18.26
N VAL A 243 -9.32 9.51 18.38
CA VAL A 243 -8.53 9.09 19.54
C VAL A 243 -7.18 9.82 19.56
N GLY A 244 -6.48 9.87 18.42
CA GLY A 244 -5.21 10.57 18.29
C GLY A 244 -5.31 12.06 18.64
N GLU A 245 -6.37 12.74 18.16
CA GLU A 245 -6.66 14.14 18.49
C GLU A 245 -6.84 14.35 20.00
N LEU A 246 -7.67 13.54 20.65
CA LEU A 246 -7.92 13.61 22.09
C LEU A 246 -6.61 13.41 22.89
N LEU A 247 -5.82 12.40 22.55
CA LEU A 247 -4.56 12.08 23.22
C LEU A 247 -3.55 13.25 23.12
N LEU A 248 -3.44 13.86 21.94
CA LEU A 248 -2.54 14.99 21.71
C LEU A 248 -3.03 16.28 22.39
N GLU A 249 -4.35 16.51 22.47
CA GLU A 249 -4.95 17.62 23.21
C GLU A 249 -4.58 17.55 24.71
N HIS A 250 -4.54 16.34 25.27
CA HIS A 250 -4.09 16.06 26.64
C HIS A 250 -2.56 16.09 26.83
N ARG A 251 -1.81 16.57 25.83
CA ARG A 251 -0.34 16.73 25.84
C ARG A 251 0.46 15.45 26.00
N ILE A 252 -0.09 14.33 25.51
CA ILE A 252 0.70 13.10 25.35
C ILE A 252 1.78 13.36 24.30
N SER A 253 3.00 12.90 24.59
CA SER A 253 4.16 13.13 23.75
C SER A 253 4.09 12.23 22.51
N PRO A 254 4.09 12.79 21.28
CA PRO A 254 4.15 11.98 20.05
C PRO A 254 5.53 11.35 19.82
N ASN A 255 6.51 11.65 20.67
CA ASN A 255 7.90 11.21 20.56
C ASN A 255 8.26 10.13 21.60
N ASP A 256 7.28 9.68 22.38
CA ASP A 256 7.49 8.56 23.30
C ASP A 256 7.80 7.31 22.49
N ARG A 257 8.71 6.50 23.03
CA ARG A 257 9.22 5.30 22.38
C ARG A 257 8.75 4.05 23.07
N ASP A 258 8.35 3.05 22.30
CA ASP A 258 8.16 1.68 22.79
C ASP A 258 9.49 0.94 22.95
N ASP A 259 9.43 -0.36 23.27
CA ASP A 259 10.61 -1.18 23.54
C ASP A 259 11.48 -1.43 22.29
N ASP A 260 10.91 -1.31 21.08
CA ASP A 260 11.65 -1.37 19.80
C ASP A 260 12.17 0.01 19.37
N GLY A 261 11.97 1.04 20.21
CA GLY A 261 12.36 2.41 19.95
C GLY A 261 11.47 3.13 18.93
N TRP A 262 10.35 2.52 18.53
CA TRP A 262 9.38 3.11 17.62
C TRP A 262 8.63 4.22 18.32
N THR A 263 8.23 5.22 17.53
CA THR A 263 7.32 6.28 17.98
C THR A 263 5.97 6.09 17.31
N ALA A 264 4.93 6.78 17.79
CA ALA A 264 3.63 6.81 17.11
C ALA A 264 3.74 7.18 15.61
N LEU A 265 4.73 7.97 15.23
CA LEU A 265 4.97 8.30 13.81
C LEU A 265 5.53 7.12 13.00
N HIS A 266 6.38 6.26 13.59
CA HIS A 266 6.82 5.02 12.93
C HIS A 266 5.63 4.12 12.67
N ALA A 267 4.74 3.98 13.66
CA ALA A 267 3.51 3.23 13.53
C ALA A 267 2.64 3.78 12.37
N ALA A 268 2.23 5.05 12.44
CA ALA A 268 1.40 5.64 11.39
C ALA A 268 2.02 5.52 9.99
N ALA A 269 3.35 5.59 9.87
CA ALA A 269 4.04 5.44 8.60
C ALA A 269 4.07 3.99 8.08
N CYS A 270 4.30 3.03 8.97
CA CYS A 270 4.35 1.61 8.63
C CYS A 270 2.99 1.09 8.13
N TRP A 271 1.90 1.54 8.77
CA TRP A 271 0.53 1.08 8.49
C TRP A 271 -0.28 2.01 7.55
N GLY A 272 0.38 2.89 6.78
CA GLY A 272 -0.32 3.60 5.71
C GLY A 272 -1.14 4.83 6.13
N GLN A 273 -1.05 5.29 7.39
CA GLN A 273 -2.00 6.25 7.97
C GLN A 273 -1.64 7.72 7.67
N ILE A 274 -1.88 8.16 6.43
CA ILE A 274 -1.49 9.51 5.92
C ILE A 274 -2.00 10.66 6.80
N GLN A 275 -3.29 10.64 7.17
CA GLN A 275 -3.91 11.73 7.95
C GLN A 275 -3.34 11.79 9.38
N MET A 276 -3.07 10.62 9.96
CA MET A 276 -2.46 10.51 11.27
C MET A 276 -1.00 11.00 11.26
N VAL A 277 -0.25 10.71 10.19
CA VAL A 277 1.10 11.28 9.98
C VAL A 277 1.05 12.81 10.00
N GLU A 278 0.12 13.43 9.27
CA GLU A 278 -0.04 14.89 9.28
C GLU A 278 -0.36 15.42 10.69
N LEU A 279 -1.29 14.78 11.39
CA LEU A 279 -1.70 15.17 12.75
C LEU A 279 -0.52 15.10 13.74
N LEU A 280 0.22 14.00 13.73
CA LEU A 280 1.38 13.79 14.60
C LEU A 280 2.48 14.82 14.32
N VAL A 281 2.79 15.08 13.05
CA VAL A 281 3.82 16.07 12.66
C VAL A 281 3.37 17.49 13.03
N ALA A 282 2.09 17.82 12.86
CA ALA A 282 1.54 19.10 13.31
C ALA A 282 1.67 19.30 14.82
N ASN A 283 1.65 18.22 15.60
CA ASN A 283 1.85 18.22 17.05
C ASN A 283 3.31 17.98 17.49
N GLY A 284 4.27 18.10 16.58
CA GLY A 284 5.70 18.09 16.91
C GLY A 284 6.35 16.70 16.97
N ALA A 285 5.78 15.70 16.29
CA ALA A 285 6.45 14.43 16.08
C ALA A 285 7.77 14.60 15.30
N ASN A 286 8.82 13.91 15.73
CA ASN A 286 10.13 13.96 15.12
C ASN A 286 10.19 13.05 13.88
N LEU A 287 10.20 13.67 12.70
CA LEU A 287 10.34 13.02 11.40
C LEU A 287 11.63 12.22 11.22
N ASN A 288 12.67 12.49 12.03
CA ASN A 288 13.95 11.80 11.99
C ASN A 288 14.21 11.03 13.30
N ALA A 289 13.15 10.64 14.02
CA ALA A 289 13.28 9.68 15.10
C ALA A 289 13.89 8.39 14.54
N LYS A 290 14.67 7.70 15.37
CA LYS A 290 15.37 6.46 15.01
C LYS A 290 14.92 5.36 15.97
N SER A 291 14.51 4.23 15.43
CA SER A 291 14.24 2.99 16.15
C SER A 291 15.53 2.38 16.70
N GLU A 292 15.43 1.27 17.43
CA GLU A 292 16.61 0.51 17.86
C GLU A 292 17.44 -0.04 16.69
N LEU A 293 16.82 -0.25 15.53
CA LEU A 293 17.46 -0.69 14.29
C LEU A 293 18.03 0.48 13.45
N ASP A 294 18.04 1.69 13.99
CA ASP A 294 18.47 2.94 13.32
C ASP A 294 17.58 3.36 12.13
N GLU A 295 16.36 2.82 12.05
CA GLU A 295 15.38 3.10 11.01
C GLU A 295 14.56 4.34 11.38
N THR A 296 14.28 5.19 10.39
CA THR A 296 13.38 6.35 10.54
C THR A 296 11.95 6.01 10.12
N PRO A 297 10.94 6.83 10.47
CA PRO A 297 9.57 6.63 9.99
C PRO A 297 9.46 6.56 8.47
N LEU A 298 10.39 7.21 7.74
CA LEU A 298 10.43 7.14 6.28
C LEU A 298 10.97 5.81 5.76
N ASP A 299 11.84 5.14 6.52
CA ASP A 299 12.48 3.87 6.13
C ASP A 299 11.53 2.68 6.32
N VAL A 300 10.69 2.71 7.37
CA VAL A 300 9.67 1.67 7.63
C VAL A 300 8.41 1.83 6.77
N CYS A 301 8.25 2.98 6.11
CA CYS A 301 7.11 3.26 5.25
C CYS A 301 7.13 2.34 4.02
N THR A 302 6.08 1.56 3.83
CA THR A 302 5.89 0.69 2.65
C THR A 302 5.14 1.42 1.53
N ASP A 303 4.11 2.18 1.89
CA ASP A 303 3.24 2.92 0.98
C ASP A 303 3.94 4.14 0.32
N GLU A 304 3.83 4.27 -1.01
CA GLU A 304 4.37 5.40 -1.80
C GLU A 304 3.68 6.73 -1.52
N GLU A 305 2.39 6.74 -1.22
CA GLU A 305 1.63 7.95 -0.93
C GLU A 305 2.05 8.52 0.42
N VAL A 306 2.14 7.67 1.46
CA VAL A 306 2.66 8.06 2.77
C VAL A 306 4.11 8.53 2.66
N ARG A 307 4.96 7.81 1.91
CA ARG A 307 6.36 8.18 1.71
C ARG A 307 6.48 9.56 1.06
N THR A 308 5.74 9.79 -0.01
CA THR A 308 5.70 11.09 -0.70
C THR A 308 5.26 12.19 0.26
N LYS A 309 4.24 11.91 1.06
CA LYS A 309 3.72 12.87 2.03
C LYS A 309 4.73 13.18 3.14
N MET A 310 5.38 12.16 3.68
CA MET A 310 6.41 12.30 4.70
C MET A 310 7.60 13.11 4.18
N MET A 311 8.02 12.87 2.93
CA MET A 311 9.03 13.70 2.27
C MET A 311 8.57 15.15 2.13
N GLU A 312 7.32 15.40 1.69
CA GLU A 312 6.76 16.75 1.59
C GLU A 312 6.82 17.47 2.95
N LEU A 313 6.37 16.81 4.02
CA LEU A 313 6.38 17.34 5.39
C LEU A 313 7.81 17.61 5.88
N LYS A 314 8.77 16.73 5.56
CA LYS A 314 10.19 16.93 5.89
C LYS A 314 10.79 18.14 5.18
N HIS A 315 10.53 18.31 3.88
CA HIS A 315 10.99 19.48 3.15
C HIS A 315 10.38 20.79 3.69
N LYS A 316 9.08 20.77 4.04
CA LYS A 316 8.41 21.91 4.69
C LYS A 316 9.05 22.23 6.04
N HIS A 317 9.29 21.23 6.87
CA HIS A 317 9.93 21.39 8.17
C HIS A 317 11.35 21.98 8.02
N ASP A 318 12.17 21.43 7.13
CA ASP A 318 13.52 21.93 6.85
C ASP A 318 13.53 23.37 6.31
N ALA A 319 12.55 23.72 5.46
CA ALA A 319 12.41 25.09 4.95
C ALA A 319 12.06 26.08 6.07
N ILE A 320 11.16 25.70 6.98
CA ILE A 320 10.81 26.50 8.16
C ILE A 320 12.03 26.69 9.06
N MET A 321 12.77 25.62 9.36
CA MET A 321 13.97 25.68 10.21
C MET A 321 15.06 26.58 9.59
N LYS A 322 15.34 26.43 8.29
CA LYS A 322 16.26 27.31 7.54
C LYS A 322 15.78 28.77 7.54
N GLY A 323 14.48 29.02 7.48
CA GLY A 323 13.89 30.35 7.56
C GLY A 323 14.08 31.00 8.94
N GLN A 324 13.86 30.23 10.01
CA GLN A 324 14.08 30.69 11.39
C GLN A 324 15.56 30.98 11.67
N ASP A 325 16.49 30.15 11.19
CA ASP A 325 17.93 30.40 11.36
C ASP A 325 18.39 31.65 10.62
N LYS A 326 17.86 31.90 9.41
CA LYS A 326 18.08 33.17 8.71
C LYS A 326 17.55 34.35 9.53
N HIS A 327 16.37 34.23 10.14
CA HIS A 327 15.79 35.28 10.98
C HIS A 327 16.62 35.54 12.25
N LYS A 328 17.04 34.49 12.97
CA LYS A 328 17.94 34.57 14.14
C LYS A 328 19.28 35.21 13.79
N ASN A 329 19.90 34.80 12.68
CA ASN A 329 21.16 35.37 12.20
C ASN A 329 21.01 36.83 11.75
N THR A 330 19.83 37.21 11.25
CA THR A 330 19.52 38.60 10.85
C THR A 330 19.30 39.49 12.07
N LEU A 331 18.60 38.99 13.09
CA LEU A 331 18.42 39.67 14.39
C LEU A 331 19.75 39.82 15.12
N GLN A 332 20.59 38.79 15.18
CA GLN A 332 21.93 38.87 15.77
C GLN A 332 22.79 39.93 15.06
N ARG A 333 22.78 39.98 13.73
CA ARG A 333 23.53 40.98 12.95
C ARG A 333 23.05 42.42 13.19
N ARG A 334 21.77 42.64 13.50
CA ARG A 334 21.23 43.97 13.85
C ARG A 334 21.60 44.42 15.27
N VAL A 335 21.85 43.49 16.20
CA VAL A 335 22.32 43.83 17.55
C VAL A 335 23.83 44.08 17.56
N SER A 336 24.59 43.49 16.63
CA SER A 336 26.04 43.75 16.49
C SER A 336 26.39 45.08 15.80
N SER A 337 25.42 45.80 15.22
CA SER A 337 25.69 47.01 14.43
C SER A 337 25.60 48.34 15.20
N THR A 338 25.34 48.30 16.52
CA THR A 338 25.35 49.50 17.38
C THR A 338 26.74 49.87 17.92
N GLY A 339 27.81 49.18 17.50
CA GLY A 339 29.16 49.50 17.97
C GLY A 339 30.27 49.12 17.01
N SER A 340 30.44 49.86 15.91
CA SER A 340 31.79 50.27 15.45
C SER A 340 31.71 51.28 14.31
N ARG A 341 31.90 52.56 14.65
CA ARG A 341 32.30 53.60 13.70
C ARG A 341 33.76 53.32 13.31
N GLY A 342 33.99 52.90 12.07
CA GLY A 342 35.33 52.79 11.50
C GLY A 342 35.31 52.33 10.06
N LYS A 343 35.10 53.26 9.10
CA LYS A 343 35.37 53.00 7.68
C LYS A 343 36.88 52.80 7.51
N VAL A 344 37.35 51.55 7.58
CA VAL A 344 38.70 51.17 7.15
C VAL A 344 38.66 50.95 5.64
N VAL A 345 39.00 51.99 4.88
CA VAL A 345 39.29 51.88 3.44
C VAL A 345 40.62 51.14 3.29
N ARG A 346 40.58 49.84 2.98
CA ARG A 346 41.77 49.12 2.53
C ARG A 346 42.10 49.60 1.12
N ARG A 347 43.23 50.30 0.96
CA ARG A 347 43.76 50.67 -0.35
C ARG A 347 44.23 49.39 -1.06
N THR A 348 43.43 48.87 -1.98
CA THR A 348 43.86 47.80 -2.89
C THR A 348 44.92 48.35 -3.84
N SER A 349 45.96 47.55 -4.07
CA SER A 349 47.08 47.95 -4.92
C SER A 349 46.59 48.21 -6.36
N VAL A 350 47.26 49.09 -7.10
CA VAL A 350 46.88 49.42 -8.49
C VAL A 350 46.81 48.15 -9.35
N ASN A 351 47.71 47.18 -9.10
CA ASN A 351 47.75 45.91 -9.81
C ASN A 351 46.52 45.03 -9.52
N GLU A 352 46.01 45.06 -8.29
CA GLU A 352 44.83 44.34 -7.85
C GLU A 352 43.55 44.95 -8.44
N ARG A 353 43.53 46.27 -8.60
CA ARG A 353 42.46 46.99 -9.31
C ARG A 353 42.44 46.63 -10.81
N SER A 354 43.59 46.61 -11.47
CA SER A 354 43.71 46.19 -12.87
C SER A 354 43.39 44.70 -13.09
N SER A 355 43.60 43.85 -12.08
CA SER A 355 43.19 42.44 -12.11
C SER A 355 41.66 42.30 -12.02
N LEU A 356 41.01 43.06 -11.14
CA LEU A 356 39.56 43.09 -11.01
C LEU A 356 38.88 43.54 -12.30
N TYR A 357 39.34 44.64 -12.92
CA TYR A 357 38.81 45.10 -14.20
C TYR A 357 38.98 44.07 -15.32
N ARG A 358 40.14 43.41 -15.42
CA ARG A 358 40.33 42.32 -16.39
C ARG A 358 39.37 41.16 -16.17
N ARG A 359 39.11 40.79 -14.92
CA ARG A 359 38.19 39.69 -14.57
C ARG A 359 36.73 40.06 -14.86
N GLU A 360 36.37 41.32 -14.65
CA GLU A 360 35.03 41.84 -14.95
C GLU A 360 34.78 41.90 -16.45
N HIS A 361 35.73 42.44 -17.23
CA HIS A 361 35.67 42.39 -18.70
C HIS A 361 35.64 40.96 -19.26
N GLN A 362 36.37 40.01 -18.67
CA GLN A 362 36.28 38.60 -19.07
C GLN A 362 34.90 37.99 -18.80
N LYS A 363 34.23 38.38 -17.70
CA LYS A 363 32.88 37.91 -17.39
C LYS A 363 31.85 38.53 -18.33
N GLU A 364 31.94 39.82 -18.60
CA GLU A 364 31.08 40.48 -19.59
C GLU A 364 31.27 39.84 -20.97
N ALA A 365 32.52 39.60 -21.42
CA ALA A 365 32.80 38.96 -22.69
C ALA A 365 32.19 37.54 -22.80
N LYS A 366 32.15 36.77 -21.70
CA LYS A 366 31.45 35.47 -21.67
C LYS A 366 29.95 35.61 -21.85
N VAL A 367 29.33 36.61 -21.19
CA VAL A 367 27.89 36.89 -21.34
C VAL A 367 27.54 37.29 -22.78
N TRP A 368 28.40 38.09 -23.43
CA TRP A 368 28.22 38.43 -24.84
C TRP A 368 28.41 37.24 -25.79
N GLN A 369 29.33 36.33 -25.48
CA GLN A 369 29.52 35.08 -26.24
C GLN A 369 28.36 34.08 -26.07
N GLU A 370 27.76 34.00 -24.88
CA GLU A 370 26.58 33.17 -24.63
C GLU A 370 25.34 33.75 -25.33
N ARG A 371 25.18 35.07 -25.33
CA ARG A 371 24.07 35.75 -26.01
C ARG A 371 24.13 35.66 -27.54
N GLY A 372 25.33 35.56 -28.12
CA GLY A 372 25.53 35.34 -29.56
C GLY A 372 25.38 33.89 -30.03
N ARG A 373 25.18 32.93 -29.11
CA ARG A 373 25.08 31.49 -29.42
C ARG A 373 23.64 30.96 -29.37
N GLN A 374 22.67 31.80 -29.01
CA GLN A 374 21.25 31.48 -29.14
C GLN A 374 20.75 31.99 -30.50
N THR A 375 20.66 31.06 -31.47
CA THR A 375 19.89 31.23 -32.69
C THR A 375 18.40 31.16 -32.39
N GLU A 376 17.66 32.06 -33.03
CA GLU A 376 16.23 32.31 -32.88
C GLU A 376 15.35 31.07 -33.02
N ALA A 377 14.41 30.91 -32.09
CA ALA A 377 13.15 30.21 -32.29
C ALA A 377 12.04 31.16 -31.82
N LEU A 378 11.10 31.39 -32.73
CA LEU A 378 9.92 32.23 -32.64
C LEU A 378 9.05 31.83 -31.44
N ASP A 379 8.57 32.80 -30.66
CA ASP A 379 7.15 32.87 -30.30
C ASP A 379 6.77 34.28 -29.79
N ASP A 380 5.50 34.58 -29.99
CA ASP A 380 4.87 35.87 -30.23
C ASP A 380 4.89 36.94 -29.11
N ASP A 381 4.83 38.19 -29.57
CA ASP A 381 4.60 39.44 -28.85
C ASP A 381 3.24 39.47 -28.10
N GLU A 382 3.25 39.45 -26.77
CA GLU A 382 2.22 40.07 -25.93
C GLU A 382 2.92 40.98 -24.92
N ASP A 383 2.92 42.30 -25.18
CA ASP A 383 3.03 43.42 -24.22
C ASP A 383 3.63 44.70 -24.85
N ARG A 384 2.95 45.21 -25.88
CA ARG A 384 3.13 46.62 -26.32
C ARG A 384 1.83 47.40 -26.19
N GLN A 385 1.37 47.56 -24.96
CA GLN A 385 0.41 48.60 -24.60
C GLN A 385 0.81 49.19 -23.26
N THR A 386 1.57 50.29 -23.30
CA THR A 386 1.46 51.50 -22.47
C THR A 386 2.80 52.23 -22.50
N ASP A 387 2.91 53.26 -23.33
CA ASP A 387 3.68 54.50 -23.05
C ASP A 387 3.86 55.29 -24.35
N ALA A 388 3.01 56.29 -24.61
CA ALA A 388 3.36 57.51 -25.37
C ALA A 388 2.18 58.50 -25.46
N GLU A 389 1.67 59.00 -24.34
CA GLU A 389 0.90 60.26 -24.30
C GLU A 389 1.39 61.14 -23.15
N LEU A 390 2.52 61.83 -23.35
CA LEU A 390 2.90 63.03 -22.59
C LEU A 390 3.80 63.92 -23.46
N ASN A 391 3.17 64.81 -24.25
CA ASN A 391 3.65 66.11 -24.76
C ASN A 391 2.72 66.54 -25.91
N LEU A 392 2.01 67.68 -25.94
CA LEU A 392 2.33 69.04 -25.49
C LEU A 392 1.03 69.86 -25.26
N GLU A 393 1.12 70.81 -24.34
CA GLU A 393 0.17 71.89 -24.08
C GLU A 393 0.09 72.89 -25.27
N VAL A 394 -1.02 73.64 -25.38
CA VAL A 394 -1.07 75.13 -25.26
C VAL A 394 -2.38 75.72 -25.83
N GLU A 395 -3.08 76.41 -24.92
CA GLU A 395 -3.95 77.59 -25.08
C GLU A 395 -5.43 77.57 -25.55
N ASN A 396 -6.25 78.01 -24.58
CA ASN A 396 -7.25 79.09 -24.63
C ASN A 396 -8.55 78.95 -25.45
N GLY A 397 -9.66 79.04 -24.73
CA GLY A 397 -10.60 80.16 -24.97
C GLY A 397 -12.01 79.81 -25.49
N ALA A 398 -12.95 79.74 -24.54
CA ALA A 398 -14.29 80.36 -24.58
C ALA A 398 -15.31 80.02 -25.71
N GLN A 399 -16.39 79.37 -25.26
CA GLN A 399 -17.81 79.78 -25.40
C GLN A 399 -18.54 79.77 -26.78
N VAL A 400 -19.74 79.16 -26.73
CA VAL A 400 -21.05 79.63 -27.27
C VAL A 400 -21.57 79.06 -28.61
N LEU A 401 -22.73 78.38 -28.46
CA LEU A 401 -23.92 78.22 -29.34
C LEU A 401 -23.83 77.56 -30.73
N GLY A 402 -24.78 76.64 -31.00
CA GLY A 402 -25.23 76.35 -32.37
C GLY A 402 -25.99 75.05 -32.55
N ASN A 403 -27.31 75.14 -32.78
CA ASN A 403 -28.25 74.09 -33.17
C ASN A 403 -27.82 73.23 -34.37
N GLY A 404 -28.35 72.00 -34.44
CA GLY A 404 -28.88 71.46 -35.71
C GLY A 404 -28.62 69.99 -36.03
N SER A 405 -29.64 69.17 -35.73
CA SER A 405 -30.19 68.08 -36.57
C SER A 405 -29.36 66.89 -37.06
N MET A 406 -29.82 65.71 -36.60
CA MET A 406 -29.93 64.38 -37.25
C MET A 406 -28.97 63.98 -38.39
N ALA A 407 -28.19 62.91 -38.13
CA ALA A 407 -28.25 61.67 -38.92
C ALA A 407 -27.46 60.54 -38.22
N THR A 408 -27.91 59.32 -38.48
CA THR A 408 -27.53 58.00 -37.95
C THR A 408 -26.14 57.50 -38.37
N PHE A 409 -25.43 56.83 -37.43
CA PHE A 409 -24.79 55.49 -37.51
C PHE A 409 -23.46 55.41 -36.72
N SER A 410 -23.37 54.32 -35.94
CA SER A 410 -22.20 53.51 -35.59
C SER A 410 -21.08 54.04 -34.67
N SER A 411 -20.74 53.15 -33.72
CA SER A 411 -19.44 52.83 -33.11
C SER A 411 -18.82 53.76 -32.04
N SER A 412 -18.73 53.14 -30.85
CA SER A 412 -17.57 53.08 -29.94
C SER A 412 -17.42 54.10 -28.80
N LEU A 413 -17.41 53.55 -27.58
CA LEU A 413 -16.63 53.99 -26.39
C LEU A 413 -15.12 54.11 -26.76
N PRO A 414 -14.19 54.63 -25.92
CA PRO A 414 -14.26 54.90 -24.46
C PRO A 414 -13.51 56.19 -24.00
N GLY A 415 -13.44 56.44 -22.69
CA GLY A 415 -12.50 57.41 -22.10
C GLY A 415 -12.77 57.76 -20.63
N GLU A 416 -12.15 57.01 -19.72
CA GLU A 416 -11.83 57.30 -18.30
C GLU A 416 -11.01 58.60 -18.14
N PRO A 417 -10.73 59.20 -16.94
CA PRO A 417 -10.13 58.57 -15.73
C PRO A 417 -10.61 59.24 -14.40
N GLN A 418 -10.08 59.08 -13.17
CA GLN A 418 -8.73 58.80 -12.68
C GLN A 418 -8.78 58.62 -11.14
N GLY A 419 -7.85 57.84 -10.58
CA GLY A 419 -7.12 58.28 -9.37
C GLY A 419 -7.32 57.55 -8.04
N GLY A 420 -6.58 56.45 -7.85
CA GLY A 420 -5.49 56.34 -6.84
C GLY A 420 -5.79 56.23 -5.34
N GLY A 421 -5.14 55.27 -4.66
CA GLY A 421 -4.76 55.43 -3.24
C GLY A 421 -4.68 54.19 -2.33
N ARG A 422 -3.51 53.54 -2.33
CA ARG A 422 -2.79 52.82 -1.24
C ARG A 422 -3.48 52.49 0.11
N MET A 423 -3.50 51.17 0.39
CA MET A 423 -3.09 50.37 1.57
C MET A 423 -3.08 50.91 3.03
N ASP A 424 -3.59 50.00 3.88
CA ASP A 424 -3.29 49.64 5.28
C ASP A 424 -3.88 50.44 6.45
N ARG A 425 -4.75 49.77 7.25
CA ARG A 425 -4.45 49.31 8.64
C ARG A 425 -5.68 48.78 9.39
N SER A 426 -5.50 47.59 10.00
CA SER A 426 -5.80 47.23 11.40
C SER A 426 -7.18 47.51 12.03
N ALA A 427 -7.88 46.46 12.49
CA ALA A 427 -8.68 46.44 13.74
C ALA A 427 -9.00 44.97 14.10
N SER A 428 -8.56 44.40 15.22
CA SER A 428 -9.03 44.54 16.62
C SER A 428 -10.21 43.61 16.97
N TYR A 429 -9.97 42.78 17.98
CA TYR A 429 -10.84 41.83 18.69
C TYR A 429 -12.21 42.39 19.15
N GLN A 430 -13.24 41.52 19.23
CA GLN A 430 -14.08 41.36 20.43
C GLN A 430 -15.05 40.16 20.36
N LEU A 431 -15.25 39.51 21.51
CA LEU A 431 -16.08 38.35 21.79
C LEU A 431 -17.37 38.77 22.54
N THR A 432 -18.52 38.17 22.15
CA THR A 432 -19.74 37.82 22.94
C THR A 432 -20.65 38.95 23.52
N PRO A 433 -21.93 38.71 23.96
CA PRO A 433 -22.68 37.46 24.16
C PRO A 433 -24.18 37.44 23.69
N ALA A 434 -24.84 36.31 23.98
CA ALA A 434 -26.18 35.82 23.67
C ALA A 434 -27.41 36.65 24.10
N SER A 435 -28.57 36.44 23.44
CA SER A 435 -29.89 36.21 24.09
C SER A 435 -31.05 35.85 23.11
N SER A 436 -31.69 34.70 23.41
CA SER A 436 -33.13 34.37 23.40
C SER A 436 -34.08 34.63 22.20
N ALA A 437 -34.62 33.49 21.72
CA ALA A 437 -36.05 33.14 21.60
C ALA A 437 -36.90 33.61 20.39
N ALA A 438 -37.41 32.56 19.71
CA ALA A 438 -38.72 32.39 19.06
C ALA A 438 -39.02 33.10 17.72
N ASP A 439 -39.16 32.25 16.69
CA ASP A 439 -40.39 32.05 15.87
C ASP A 439 -40.15 32.08 14.35
N GLY A 440 -40.71 31.05 13.69
CA GLY A 440 -41.24 31.09 12.32
C GLY A 440 -40.28 31.20 11.13
N GLY A 441 -40.12 30.09 10.39
CA GLY A 441 -40.14 30.13 8.92
C GLY A 441 -38.87 29.67 8.19
N ASP A 442 -39.08 28.70 7.31
CA ASP A 442 -38.27 28.32 6.15
C ASP A 442 -36.86 27.74 6.36
N SER A 443 -36.76 26.42 6.19
CA SER A 443 -35.61 25.84 5.50
C SER A 443 -36.00 24.52 4.82
N MET A 444 -36.38 24.64 3.56
CA MET A 444 -36.18 23.58 2.57
C MET A 444 -34.69 23.21 2.54
N SER A 445 -34.42 21.92 2.32
CA SER A 445 -33.14 21.30 1.95
C SER A 445 -32.17 20.89 3.07
N ARG A 446 -32.42 19.70 3.65
CA ARG A 446 -31.45 18.58 3.72
C ARG A 446 -32.10 17.36 4.37
N GLU A 447 -33.03 16.73 3.65
CA GLU A 447 -33.18 15.28 3.79
C GLU A 447 -31.87 14.69 3.26
N ARG A 448 -30.99 14.25 4.17
CA ARG A 448 -29.93 13.34 3.80
C ARG A 448 -30.63 12.04 3.39
N SER A 449 -30.91 11.87 2.11
CA SER A 449 -31.36 10.59 1.61
C SER A 449 -30.25 9.58 1.91
N HIS A 450 -30.52 8.65 2.82
CA HIS A 450 -29.65 7.50 3.05
C HIS A 450 -29.69 6.68 1.77
N HIS A 451 -28.71 6.91 0.89
CA HIS A 451 -28.60 6.15 -0.35
C HIS A 451 -28.11 4.77 0.04
N THR A 452 -28.95 3.77 -0.16
CA THR A 452 -28.53 2.37 -0.01
C THR A 452 -27.36 2.09 -0.97
N LEU A 453 -26.54 1.07 -0.72
CA LEU A 453 -25.53 0.65 -1.70
C LEU A 453 -26.19 0.35 -3.07
N ALA A 454 -27.44 -0.12 -3.08
CA ALA A 454 -28.25 -0.24 -4.30
C ALA A 454 -28.49 1.08 -5.04
N ASP A 455 -28.72 2.19 -4.35
CA ASP A 455 -28.89 3.52 -4.97
C ASP A 455 -27.57 4.03 -5.54
N LEU A 456 -26.48 3.88 -4.79
CA LEU A 456 -25.13 4.22 -5.24
C LEU A 456 -24.71 3.35 -6.44
N LYS A 457 -25.05 2.06 -6.44
CA LYS A 457 -24.85 1.15 -7.58
C LYS A 457 -25.70 1.51 -8.78
N ARG A 458 -27.00 1.79 -8.60
CA ARG A 458 -27.86 2.29 -9.67
C ARG A 458 -27.29 3.56 -10.29
N GLN A 459 -26.77 4.47 -9.46
CA GLN A 459 -26.10 5.70 -9.92
C GLN A 459 -24.78 5.41 -10.65
N ARG A 460 -23.92 4.52 -10.14
CA ARG A 460 -22.67 4.10 -10.80
C ARG A 460 -22.92 3.36 -12.12
N ALA A 461 -23.91 2.46 -12.15
CA ALA A 461 -24.32 1.74 -13.36
C ALA A 461 -24.93 2.69 -14.39
N ALA A 462 -25.79 3.64 -13.97
CA ALA A 462 -26.30 4.69 -14.84
C ALA A 462 -25.18 5.59 -15.39
N ALA A 463 -24.16 5.90 -14.58
CA ALA A 463 -23.00 6.68 -15.01
C ALA A 463 -22.09 5.91 -15.99
N LYS A 464 -21.94 4.58 -15.82
CA LYS A 464 -21.23 3.71 -16.77
C LYS A 464 -21.93 3.68 -18.15
N LEU A 465 -23.27 3.70 -18.18
CA LEU A 465 -24.06 3.72 -19.43
C LEU A 465 -24.02 5.06 -20.18
N GLN A 466 -23.62 6.16 -19.52
CA GLN A 466 -23.56 7.50 -20.12
C GLN A 466 -22.19 7.85 -20.74
N LYS A 467 -21.18 6.97 -20.64
CA LYS A 467 -19.91 7.14 -21.36
C LYS A 467 -20.06 6.68 -22.82
N HIS A 468 -20.22 7.63 -23.74
CA HIS A 468 -20.20 7.36 -25.18
C HIS A 468 -18.83 6.80 -25.63
N PRO A 469 -18.79 5.85 -26.60
CA PRO A 469 -17.53 5.41 -27.19
C PRO A 469 -16.91 6.52 -28.04
N ALA A 470 -15.58 6.66 -27.95
CA ALA A 470 -14.81 7.63 -28.73
C ALA A 470 -14.97 7.38 -30.25
N PRO A 471 -14.98 8.44 -31.10
CA PRO A 471 -15.10 8.28 -32.55
C PRO A 471 -13.84 7.63 -33.16
N PRO A 472 -13.97 6.88 -34.26
CA PRO A 472 -12.85 6.16 -34.87
C PRO A 472 -11.86 7.11 -35.55
N ILE A 473 -10.58 6.78 -35.41
CA ILE A 473 -9.42 7.50 -35.96
C ILE A 473 -9.37 7.28 -37.49
N PRO A 474 -9.07 8.29 -38.33
CA PRO A 474 -9.05 8.11 -39.79
C PRO A 474 -7.76 7.42 -40.27
N LEU A 475 -7.95 6.50 -41.22
CA LEU A 475 -6.92 5.82 -42.01
C LEU A 475 -6.13 6.81 -42.88
N SER A 476 -4.80 6.78 -42.77
CA SER A 476 -3.87 7.45 -43.69
C SER A 476 -3.15 6.44 -44.58
N ALA A 477 -3.03 6.82 -45.86
CA ALA A 477 -2.72 6.02 -47.03
C ALA A 477 -1.24 5.61 -47.20
N ASP A 478 -1.06 4.52 -47.96
CA ASP A 478 0.19 4.00 -48.53
C ASP A 478 1.00 5.02 -49.34
N PRO A 479 2.29 4.72 -49.58
CA PRO A 479 2.73 4.64 -50.97
C PRO A 479 3.55 3.37 -51.31
N GLN A 480 3.16 2.76 -52.44
CA GLN A 480 3.94 2.15 -53.55
C GLN A 480 5.40 1.74 -53.24
N GLY A 481 5.94 0.56 -53.57
CA GLY A 481 5.54 -0.53 -54.45
C GLY A 481 6.83 -1.14 -55.04
N GLU A 482 7.02 -2.46 -54.96
CA GLU A 482 8.00 -3.20 -55.80
C GLU A 482 7.59 -4.67 -55.91
N VAL A 483 7.80 -5.26 -57.09
CA VAL A 483 7.11 -6.43 -57.64
C VAL A 483 8.12 -7.56 -57.95
N VAL A 484 8.00 -8.71 -57.25
CA VAL A 484 8.06 -10.14 -57.73
C VAL A 484 9.44 -10.69 -58.24
N PRO A 485 9.78 -12.03 -58.26
CA PRO A 485 8.98 -13.27 -58.06
C PRO A 485 9.52 -14.42 -57.16
N GLU A 486 8.57 -15.31 -56.85
CA GLU A 486 8.54 -16.79 -56.72
C GLU A 486 9.81 -17.65 -56.53
N GLY A 487 9.73 -18.59 -55.56
CA GLY A 487 10.59 -19.77 -55.47
C GLY A 487 10.27 -20.75 -54.33
N SER A 488 9.50 -21.81 -54.65
CA SER A 488 9.58 -23.20 -54.15
C SER A 488 9.47 -23.59 -52.65
N GLN A 489 8.37 -24.28 -52.34
CA GLN A 489 8.23 -25.62 -51.71
C GLN A 489 8.94 -25.95 -50.36
N GLY A 490 8.14 -26.30 -49.34
CA GLY A 490 8.54 -27.16 -48.20
C GLY A 490 7.61 -27.05 -46.99
N PRO A 491 7.12 -28.15 -46.38
CA PRO A 491 5.89 -28.16 -45.59
C PRO A 491 6.05 -27.81 -44.10
N LEU A 492 4.93 -27.32 -43.56
CA LEU A 492 4.63 -27.11 -42.14
C LEU A 492 4.41 -28.46 -41.45
N ASP A 493 5.20 -28.77 -40.42
CA ASP A 493 4.88 -29.81 -39.45
C ASP A 493 4.28 -29.17 -38.19
N ALA A 494 2.96 -29.32 -38.07
CA ALA A 494 2.24 -29.26 -36.81
C ALA A 494 2.56 -30.53 -36.01
N VAL A 495 3.03 -30.37 -34.77
CA VAL A 495 3.19 -31.50 -33.84
C VAL A 495 2.11 -31.43 -32.76
N TYR A 496 1.36 -32.51 -32.71
CA TYR A 496 0.23 -32.81 -31.85
C TYR A 496 0.57 -32.78 -30.35
N PHE A 497 -0.40 -32.34 -29.55
CA PHE A 497 -0.54 -32.70 -28.14
C PHE A 497 -0.88 -34.19 -27.99
N THR A 498 -0.24 -34.87 -27.02
CA THR A 498 -0.82 -36.04 -26.36
C THR A 498 -0.65 -35.92 -24.84
N GLN A 499 -1.72 -36.21 -24.13
CA GLN A 499 -1.87 -36.20 -22.68
C GLN A 499 -1.73 -37.65 -22.19
N ALA A 500 -0.74 -37.94 -21.33
CA ALA A 500 -0.73 -39.00 -20.30
C ALA A 500 0.71 -39.33 -19.84
N SER A 501 1.18 -38.67 -18.79
CA SER A 501 1.98 -39.22 -17.69
C SER A 501 2.56 -38.06 -16.89
N GLY A 502 2.08 -37.90 -15.66
CA GLY A 502 2.53 -36.86 -14.75
C GLY A 502 3.91 -37.17 -14.19
N ASP A 503 4.94 -36.58 -14.79
CA ASP A 503 6.21 -36.28 -14.13
C ASP A 503 6.58 -34.81 -14.45
N PRO A 504 6.80 -33.94 -13.44
CA PRO A 504 7.21 -32.55 -13.69
C PRO A 504 8.65 -32.48 -14.23
N PRO A 505 9.00 -31.46 -15.05
CA PRO A 505 10.29 -31.39 -15.72
C PRO A 505 11.42 -31.11 -14.71
N LEU A 506 12.41 -32.00 -14.66
CA LEU A 506 13.61 -31.82 -13.83
C LEU A 506 14.46 -30.64 -14.33
N LEU A 507 14.50 -29.58 -13.53
CA LEU A 507 15.46 -28.48 -13.60
C LEU A 507 16.91 -29.05 -13.61
N LYS A 508 17.60 -28.90 -14.74
CA LYS A 508 19.02 -29.24 -14.86
C LYS A 508 19.85 -28.15 -14.19
N LEU A 509 20.24 -28.37 -12.93
CA LEU A 509 21.25 -27.56 -12.26
C LEU A 509 22.61 -27.78 -12.95
N ARG A 510 23.16 -26.71 -13.53
CA ARG A 510 24.49 -26.66 -14.14
C ARG A 510 25.52 -26.53 -13.01
N ALA A 511 26.48 -27.46 -12.96
CA ALA A 511 27.58 -27.42 -12.01
C ALA A 511 28.53 -26.24 -12.31
N PRO A 512 29.22 -25.68 -11.29
CA PRO A 512 30.10 -24.51 -11.46
C PRO A 512 31.34 -24.88 -12.29
N GLU A 513 31.73 -23.98 -13.20
CA GLU A 513 32.92 -24.13 -14.04
C GLU A 513 34.19 -23.84 -13.20
N GLU A 514 35.16 -24.75 -13.24
CA GLU A 514 36.46 -24.60 -12.58
C GLU A 514 37.40 -23.73 -13.45
N ASP A 515 37.90 -22.64 -12.87
CA ASP A 515 38.83 -21.70 -13.48
C ASP A 515 40.21 -22.34 -13.78
N THR A 516 40.66 -22.25 -15.04
CA THR A 516 42.06 -22.52 -15.43
C THR A 516 42.79 -21.24 -15.83
N THR A 517 43.62 -20.76 -14.90
CA THR A 517 44.91 -20.06 -15.03
C THR A 517 45.25 -19.20 -16.25
N SER A 518 45.52 -17.92 -15.92
CA SER A 518 46.67 -17.08 -16.30
C SER A 518 46.75 -16.43 -17.68
N THR A 519 46.49 -15.12 -17.70
CA THR A 519 47.44 -14.12 -18.25
C THR A 519 47.49 -12.91 -17.30
N LYS A 520 48.70 -12.59 -16.84
CA LYS A 520 49.01 -11.41 -16.01
C LYS A 520 49.38 -10.27 -16.96
N GLU A 521 48.75 -9.12 -16.82
CA GLU A 521 49.35 -7.82 -17.16
C GLU A 521 49.11 -6.82 -16.02
N PRO A 522 50.04 -5.88 -15.75
CA PRO A 522 50.20 -5.25 -14.46
C PRO A 522 49.42 -3.93 -14.36
N CYS A 523 48.78 -3.73 -13.21
CA CYS A 523 48.17 -2.46 -12.85
C CYS A 523 49.02 -1.76 -11.79
N CYS A 524 49.82 -0.77 -12.19
CA CYS A 524 50.30 0.27 -11.29
C CYS A 524 50.56 1.57 -12.07
N GLY A 525 49.88 2.63 -11.65
CA GLY A 525 50.03 3.99 -12.15
C GLY A 525 49.32 4.97 -11.23
N LEU A 526 50.00 5.32 -10.13
CA LEU A 526 49.76 6.54 -9.36
C LEU A 526 49.89 7.77 -10.27
N MET A 527 48.82 8.56 -10.35
CA MET A 527 48.79 10.01 -10.10
C MET A 527 47.36 10.49 -10.00
#